data_AF-A0A1B1A3C9-F1
#
_entry.id   AF-A0A1B1A3C9-F1
#
_cell.length_a   1.000
_cell.length_b   1.000
_cell.length_c   1.000
_cell.angle_alpha   90.00
_cell.angle_beta   90.00
_cell.angle_gamma   90.00
#
_symmetry.space_group_name_H-M   'P 1'
#
loop_
_entity.id
_entity.type
_entity.pdbx_description
1 polymer ?
#
loop_
_entity_poly.entity_id
_entity_poly.type
_entity_poly.pdbx_seq_one_letter_code
_entity_poly.pdbx_strand_id
1 'polypeptide(L)'
;MIDPEKLKTHAALFDKMGKAVGLDLEEEAINGNLQFDEIAEAVLRCTRCACPKTCSRYLDGLTEEVERTPDYCRNADLLSYLKEERAMAAE
;
A
#
# COMPACT_ATOMS: atom_id res chain seq x y z
N MET A 1 -5.62 -22.21 3.07
CA MET A 1 -5.41 -21.48 1.79
C MET A 1 -6.18 -20.18 1.86
N ILE A 2 -5.58 -19.05 1.48
CA ILE A 2 -6.29 -17.77 1.36
C ILE A 2 -7.01 -17.75 0.01
N ASP A 3 -8.25 -17.24 -0.02
CA ASP A 3 -9.04 -17.11 -1.23
C ASP A 3 -8.37 -16.20 -2.27
N PRO A 4 -8.26 -16.63 -3.55
CA PRO A 4 -7.58 -15.85 -4.59
C PRO A 4 -8.30 -14.52 -4.88
N GLU A 5 -9.63 -14.47 -4.74
CA GLU A 5 -10.39 -13.23 -4.90
C GLU A 5 -10.06 -12.21 -3.81
N LYS A 6 -9.89 -12.69 -2.57
CA LYS A 6 -9.47 -11.84 -1.44
C LYS A 6 -8.09 -11.25 -1.70
N LEU A 7 -7.14 -12.05 -2.20
CA LEU A 7 -5.82 -11.54 -2.56
C LEU A 7 -5.91 -10.45 -3.63
N LYS A 8 -6.70 -10.66 -4.70
CA LYS A 8 -6.88 -9.66 -5.75
C LYS A 8 -7.48 -8.36 -5.24
N THR A 9 -8.51 -8.43 -4.39
CA THR A 9 -9.11 -7.22 -3.78
C THR A 9 -8.08 -6.47 -2.93
N HIS A 10 -7.32 -7.17 -2.10
CA HIS A 10 -6.34 -6.53 -1.23
C HIS A 10 -5.11 -6.02 -2.00
N ALA A 11 -4.70 -6.67 -3.08
CA ALA A 11 -3.67 -6.16 -3.98
C ALA A 11 -4.09 -4.83 -4.60
N ALA A 12 -5.33 -4.75 -5.12
CA ALA A 12 -5.86 -3.50 -5.67
C ALA A 12 -6.01 -2.38 -4.61
N LEU A 13 -6.43 -2.72 -3.38
CA LEU A 13 -6.50 -1.76 -2.28
C LEU A 13 -5.11 -1.27 -1.84
N PHE A 14 -4.12 -2.16 -1.83
CA PHE A 14 -2.76 -1.83 -1.43
C PHE A 14 -2.08 -0.94 -2.47
N ASP A 15 -2.24 -1.24 -3.76
CA ASP A 15 -1.79 -0.40 -4.87
C ASP A 15 -2.41 1.01 -4.81
N LYS A 16 -3.74 1.09 -4.66
CA LYS A 16 -4.45 2.37 -4.48
C LYS A 16 -3.95 3.14 -3.25
N MET A 17 -3.65 2.46 -2.14
CA MET A 17 -3.13 3.11 -0.93
C MET A 17 -1.72 3.64 -1.14
N GLY A 18 -0.85 2.91 -1.85
CA GLY A 18 0.47 3.40 -2.26
C GLY A 18 0.34 4.69 -3.06
N LYS A 19 -0.47 4.66 -4.13
CA LYS A 19 -0.73 5.84 -4.97
C LYS A 19 -1.33 7.00 -4.16
N ALA A 20 -2.22 6.71 -3.23
CA ALA A 20 -2.80 7.72 -2.35
C ALA A 20 -1.75 8.41 -1.49
N VAL A 21 -0.68 7.73 -1.03
CA VAL A 21 0.39 8.38 -0.26
C VAL A 21 1.52 8.97 -1.13
N GLY A 22 1.33 8.98 -2.46
CA GLY A 22 2.33 9.44 -3.42
C GLY A 22 3.47 8.45 -3.66
N LEU A 23 3.21 7.16 -3.48
CA LEU A 23 4.16 6.08 -3.80
C LEU A 23 3.64 5.25 -4.98
N ASP A 24 4.49 5.01 -5.97
CA ASP A 24 4.19 4.02 -7.00
C ASP A 24 4.98 2.74 -6.73
N LEU A 25 4.29 1.72 -6.21
CA LEU A 25 4.93 0.47 -5.76
C LEU A 25 5.58 -0.30 -6.92
N GLU A 26 5.07 -0.14 -8.14
CA GLU A 26 5.63 -0.76 -9.34
C GLU A 26 6.96 -0.08 -9.70
N GLU A 27 6.99 1.26 -9.66
CA GLU A 27 8.21 2.05 -9.83
C GLU A 27 9.26 1.76 -8.76
N GLU A 28 8.87 1.70 -7.48
CA GLU A 28 9.78 1.36 -6.38
C GLU A 28 10.38 -0.05 -6.56
N ALA A 29 9.61 -0.99 -7.12
CA ALA A 29 10.12 -2.32 -7.44
C ALA A 29 11.09 -2.35 -8.62
N ILE A 30 10.83 -1.53 -9.64
CA ILE A 30 11.74 -1.37 -10.79
C ILE A 30 13.05 -0.70 -10.36
N ASN A 31 12.98 0.30 -9.47
CA ASN A 31 14.14 0.98 -8.91
C ASN A 31 14.94 0.12 -7.91
N GLY A 32 14.37 -1.01 -7.47
CA GLY A 32 15.00 -1.92 -6.52
C GLY A 32 14.83 -1.53 -5.04
N ASN A 33 14.09 -0.46 -4.76
CA ASN A 33 13.76 0.00 -3.41
C ASN A 33 12.77 -0.93 -2.69
N LEU A 34 11.96 -1.68 -3.46
CA LEU A 34 10.97 -2.61 -2.92
C LEU A 34 11.00 -3.94 -3.68
N GLN A 35 11.15 -5.06 -3.00
CA GLN A 35 11.15 -6.36 -3.69
C GLN A 35 9.71 -6.83 -4.00
N PHE A 36 9.53 -7.51 -5.14
CA PHE A 36 8.22 -8.08 -5.51
C PHE A 36 7.66 -9.05 -4.45
N ASP A 37 8.55 -9.80 -3.79
CA ASP A 37 8.17 -10.71 -2.70
C ASP A 37 7.64 -9.93 -1.48
N GLU A 38 8.22 -8.77 -1.18
CA GLU A 38 7.74 -7.89 -0.11
C GLU A 38 6.38 -7.27 -0.42
N ILE A 39 6.10 -6.95 -1.70
CA ILE A 39 4.75 -6.54 -2.12
C ILE A 39 3.75 -7.66 -1.85
N ALA A 40 4.09 -8.90 -2.21
CA ALA A 40 3.23 -10.05 -1.96
C ALA A 40 2.99 -10.28 -0.46
N GLU A 41 4.03 -10.16 0.37
CA GLU A 41 3.93 -10.20 1.83
C GLU A 41 3.05 -9.07 2.37
N ALA A 42 3.20 -7.85 1.88
CA ALA A 42 2.41 -6.70 2.29
C ALA A 42 0.93 -6.89 1.94
N VAL A 43 0.62 -7.44 0.77
CA VAL A 43 -0.76 -7.82 0.40
C VAL A 43 -1.30 -8.89 1.34
N LEU A 44 -0.50 -9.91 1.67
CA LEU A 44 -0.88 -10.94 2.64
C LEU A 44 -1.17 -10.34 4.03
N ARG A 45 -0.36 -9.39 4.50
CA ARG A 45 -0.61 -8.62 5.74
C ARG A 45 -1.89 -7.79 5.63
N CYS A 46 -2.13 -7.15 4.47
CA CYS A 46 -3.33 -6.38 4.19
C CYS A 46 -4.59 -7.25 4.28
N THR A 47 -4.55 -8.52 3.85
CA THR A 47 -5.71 -9.45 3.99
C THR A 47 -6.14 -9.73 5.43
N ARG A 48 -5.26 -9.44 6.40
CA ARG A 48 -5.52 -9.57 7.84
C ARG A 48 -6.05 -8.28 8.47
N CYS A 49 -6.24 -7.21 7.69
CA CYS A 49 -6.89 -6.00 8.14
C CYS A 49 -8.36 -6.26 8.50
N ALA A 50 -8.84 -5.65 9.59
CA ALA A 50 -10.22 -5.79 10.05
C ALA A 50 -11.23 -5.01 9.19
N CYS A 51 -10.78 -4.03 8.41
CA CYS A 51 -11.64 -3.01 7.80
C CYS A 51 -11.42 -2.83 6.27
N PRO A 52 -11.50 -3.88 5.43
CA PRO A 52 -11.26 -3.76 3.99
C PRO A 52 -12.28 -2.86 3.28
N LYS A 53 -13.56 -2.92 3.68
CA LYS A 53 -14.63 -2.07 3.10
C LYS A 53 -14.44 -0.59 3.44
N THR A 54 -14.00 -0.30 4.66
CA THR A 54 -13.67 1.07 5.08
C THR A 54 -12.48 1.60 4.30
N CYS A 55 -11.45 0.76 4.09
CA CYS A 55 -10.30 1.10 3.27
C CYS A 55 -10.72 1.46 1.83
N SER A 56 -11.55 0.64 1.18
CA SER A 56 -12.05 0.96 -0.17
C SER A 56 -12.79 2.28 -0.19
N ARG A 57 -13.78 2.46 0.70
CA ARG A 57 -14.59 3.69 0.72
C ARG A 57 -13.76 4.94 1.01
N TYR A 58 -12.75 4.83 1.85
CA TYR A 58 -11.80 5.90 2.11
C TYR A 58 -11.04 6.25 0.83
N LEU A 59 -10.42 5.25 0.18
CA LEU A 59 -9.64 5.44 -1.05
C LEU A 59 -10.49 5.96 -2.23
N ASP A 60 -11.71 5.48 -2.39
CA ASP A 60 -12.63 5.93 -3.45
C ASP A 60 -13.11 7.39 -3.22
N GLY A 61 -12.97 7.91 -2.00
CA GLY A 61 -13.29 9.28 -1.64
C GLY A 61 -12.10 10.25 -1.70
N LEU A 62 -10.88 9.75 -1.91
CA LEU A 62 -9.70 10.60 -2.03
C LEU A 62 -9.63 11.21 -3.43
N THR A 63 -9.48 12.53 -3.48
CA THR A 63 -9.27 13.30 -4.72
C THR A 63 -7.83 13.75 -4.88
N GLU A 64 -7.04 13.67 -3.82
CA GLU A 64 -5.68 14.18 -3.70
C GLU A 64 -4.83 13.23 -2.85
N GLU A 65 -3.51 13.36 -3.00
CA GLU A 65 -2.55 12.57 -2.24
C GLU A 65 -2.65 12.91 -0.74
N VAL A 66 -2.55 11.88 0.09
CA VAL A 66 -2.59 11.99 1.55
C VAL A 66 -1.20 11.86 2.12
N GLU A 67 -0.92 12.70 3.10
CA GLU A 67 0.38 12.72 3.79
C GLU A 67 0.67 11.41 4.52
N ARG A 68 -0.36 10.76 5.07
CA ARG A 68 -0.26 9.56 5.90
C ARG A 68 -1.37 8.57 5.62
N THR A 69 -1.08 7.30 5.86
CA THR A 69 -2.07 6.24 5.84
C THR A 69 -3.01 6.31 7.05
N PRO A 70 -4.22 5.73 6.96
CA PRO A 70 -5.13 5.63 8.11
C PRO A 70 -4.55 4.77 9.24
N ASP A 71 -4.91 5.05 10.50
CA ASP A 71 -4.41 4.32 11.68
C ASP A 71 -4.72 2.81 11.68
N TYR A 72 -5.74 2.39 10.92
CA TYR A 72 -6.10 0.98 10.77
C TYR A 72 -5.30 0.26 9.68
N CYS A 73 -4.46 0.97 8.92
CA CYS A 73 -3.68 0.40 7.83
C CYS A 73 -2.60 -0.54 8.40
N ARG A 74 -2.66 -1.83 8.03
CA ARG A 74 -1.66 -2.81 8.48
C ARG A 74 -0.27 -2.63 7.87
N ASN A 75 -0.18 -1.86 6.79
CA ASN A 75 1.08 -1.56 6.11
C ASN A 75 1.47 -0.09 6.29
N ALA A 76 0.97 0.59 7.34
CA ALA A 76 1.27 1.98 7.61
C ALA A 76 2.78 2.23 7.74
N ASP A 77 3.46 1.44 8.56
CA ASP A 77 4.92 1.53 8.76
C ASP A 77 5.69 1.29 7.46
N LEU A 78 5.32 0.28 6.67
CA LEU A 78 5.99 -0.02 5.40
C LEU A 78 5.86 1.14 4.40
N LEU A 79 4.65 1.70 4.27
CA LEU A 79 4.41 2.81 3.37
C LEU A 79 5.08 4.10 3.85
N SER A 80 5.16 4.33 5.17
CA SER A 80 5.94 5.45 5.73
C SER A 80 7.42 5.30 5.37
N TYR A 81 7.99 4.13 5.65
CA TYR A 81 9.39 3.83 5.35
C TYR A 81 9.71 4.07 3.87
N LEU A 82 8.91 3.52 2.95
CA LEU A 82 9.12 3.73 1.52
C LEU A 82 9.02 5.20 1.10
N LYS A 83 8.09 5.96 1.71
CA LYS A 83 7.96 7.41 1.45
C LYS A 83 9.18 8.18 1.93
N GLU A 84 9.73 7.81 3.08
CA GLU A 84 10.96 8.39 3.63
C GLU A 84 12.17 8.04 2.76
N GLU A 85 12.32 6.78 2.35
CA GLU A 85 13.41 6.35 1.45
C GLU A 85 13.35 7.07 0.09
N ARG A 86 12.15 7.21 -0.50
CA ARG A 86 11.97 7.93 -1.76
C ARG A 86 12.30 9.42 -1.61
N ALA A 87 11.93 10.03 -0.49
CA ALA A 87 12.28 11.43 -0.21
C ALA A 87 13.80 11.62 -0.10
N MET A 88 14.50 10.70 0.58
CA MET A 88 15.97 10.74 0.68
C MET A 88 16.67 10.45 -0.66
N ALA A 89 16.09 9.60 -1.51
CA ALA A 89 16.65 9.30 -2.83
C ALA A 89 16.48 10.44 -3.85
N ALA A 90 15.58 11.38 -3.58
CA ALA A 90 15.34 12.56 -4.41
C ALA A 90 16.26 13.75 -4.09
N GLU A 91 17.06 13.67 -3.01
CA GLU A 91 18.08 14.65 -2.60
C GLU A 91 19.49 14.30 -3.13
#